data_AF-A0AAW2V2Y2-F1
#
_entry.id   AF-A0AAW2V2Y2-F1
#
_cell.length_a   1.000
_cell.length_b   1.000
_cell.length_c   1.000
_cell.angle_alpha   90.00
_cell.angle_beta   90.00
_cell.angle_gamma   90.00
#
_symmetry.space_group_name_H-M   'P 1'
#
loop_
_entity.id
_entity.type
_entity.pdbx_description
1 polymer ?
#
loop_
_entity_poly.entity_id
_entity_poly.type
_entity_poly.pdbx_seq_one_letter_code
_entity_poly.pdbx_strand_id
1 'polypeptide(L)' 'METYFQAARIPEAEKVSITSMYLTGDAKLWWRTRLSDDASANRDKIETWDVLKKELKDQFLPCNTSWLARNLSGN' A
#
# COMPACT_ATOMS: atom_id res chain seq x y z
N MET A 1 -0.17 2.30 12.00
CA MET A 1 1.30 2.21 11.89
C MET A 1 2.01 3.55 12.07
N GLU A 2 1.47 4.69 11.60
CA GLU A 2 2.17 5.98 11.73
C GLU A 2 2.46 6.41 13.18
N THR A 3 1.52 6.23 14.11
CA THR A 3 1.74 6.50 15.54
C THR A 3 2.84 5.63 16.15
N TYR A 4 2.95 4.36 15.72
CA TYR A 4 4.02 3.46 16.15
C TYR A 4 5.39 3.94 15.64
N PHE A 5 5.47 4.31 14.35
CA PHE A 5 6.72 4.84 13.79
C PHE A 5 7.15 6.15 14.44
N GLN A 6 6.18 7.00 14.80
CA GLN A 6 6.46 8.24 15.52
C GLN A 6 6.96 7.97 16.95
N ALA A 7 6.30 7.07 17.69
CA ALA A 7 6.70 6.72 19.05
C ALA A 7 8.06 6.00 19.10
N ALA A 8 8.31 5.09 18.16
CA ALA A 8 9.56 4.34 18.05
C ALA A 8 10.67 5.09 17.28
N ARG A 9 10.42 6.33 16.81
CA ARG A 9 11.35 7.17 16.03
C ARG A 9 11.99 6.43 14.85
N ILE A 10 11.19 5.66 14.14
CA ILE A 10 11.65 4.83 13.03
C ILE A 10 12.02 5.70 11.82
N PRO A 11 13.25 5.56 11.27
CA PRO A 11 13.67 6.30 10.09
C PRO A 11 12.86 5.90 8.86
N GLU A 12 12.63 6.83 7.93
CA GLU A 12 11.75 6.60 6.78
C GLU A 12 12.18 5.45 5.89
N ALA A 13 13.49 5.25 5.72
CA ALA A 13 14.07 4.13 4.98
C ALA A 13 13.66 2.77 5.56
N GLU A 14 13.41 2.67 6.87
CA GLU A 14 13.04 1.41 7.52
C GLU A 14 11.53 1.21 7.65
N LYS A 15 10.72 2.26 7.51
CA LYS A 15 9.25 2.16 7.60
C LYS A 15 8.68 1.19 6.55
N VAL A 16 9.22 1.21 5.33
CA VAL A 16 8.83 0.30 4.24
C VAL A 16 9.16 -1.14 4.61
N SER A 17 10.40 -1.40 5.03
CA SER A 17 10.87 -2.73 5.44
C SER A 17 10.04 -3.28 6.60
N ILE A 18 9.86 -2.50 7.68
CA ILE A 18 9.06 -2.90 8.82
C ILE A 18 7.62 -3.17 8.39
N THR A 19 6.98 -2.26 7.64
CA THR A 19 5.60 -2.48 7.20
C THR A 19 5.45 -3.75 6.39
N SER A 20 6.40 -4.05 5.50
CA SER A 20 6.40 -5.29 4.72
C SER A 20 6.42 -6.55 5.58
N MET A 21 7.09 -6.53 6.74
CA MET A 21 7.11 -7.64 7.69
C MET A 21 5.75 -7.85 8.37
N TYR A 22 5.00 -6.77 8.57
CA TYR A 22 3.67 -6.80 9.18
C TYR A 22 2.53 -7.03 8.16
N LEU A 23 2.82 -7.03 6.86
CA LEU A 23 1.82 -7.39 5.85
C LEU A 23 1.44 -8.88 5.98
N THR A 24 0.15 -9.16 5.95
CA THR A 24 -0.42 -10.51 6.05
C THR A 24 -1.54 -10.70 5.03
N GLY A 25 -1.91 -11.95 4.75
CA GLY A 25 -2.95 -12.29 3.78
C GLY A 25 -2.66 -11.76 2.37
N ASP A 26 -3.69 -11.21 1.73
CA ASP A 26 -3.64 -10.66 0.37
C ASP A 26 -2.64 -9.51 0.23
N ALA A 27 -2.43 -8.71 1.27
CA ALA A 27 -1.45 -7.62 1.25
C ALA A 27 -0.01 -8.14 1.16
N LYS A 28 0.29 -9.29 1.79
CA LYS A 28 1.61 -9.93 1.68
C LYS A 28 1.83 -10.53 0.29
N LEU A 29 0.77 -11.10 -0.30
CA LEU A 29 0.83 -11.62 -1.67
C LEU A 29 1.05 -10.49 -2.68
N TRP A 30 0.29 -9.40 -2.54
CA TRP A 30 0.46 -8.19 -3.34
C TRP A 30 1.89 -7.64 -3.26
N TRP A 31 2.46 -7.52 -2.05
CA TRP A 31 3.84 -7.06 -1.87
C TRP A 31 4.87 -7.93 -2.59
N ARG A 32 4.70 -9.27 -2.55
CA ARG A 32 5.58 -10.19 -3.29
C ARG A 32 5.48 -10.00 -4.80
N THR A 33 4.26 -9.87 -5.31
CA THR A 33 4.04 -9.59 -6.75
C THR A 33 4.66 -8.25 -7.12
N ARG A 34 4.49 -7.22 -6.28
CA ARG A 34 5.03 -5.89 -6.54
C ARG A 34 6.55 -5.87 -6.58
N LEU A 35 7.24 -6.59 -5.68
CA LEU A 35 8.69 -6.75 -5.71
C LEU A 35 9.19 -7.48 -6.97
N SER A 36 8.45 -8.48 -7.45
CA SER A 36 8.78 -9.19 -8.69
C SER A 36 8.54 -8.32 -9.94
N ASP A 37 7.46 -7.54 -9.92
CA ASP A 37 7.07 -6.63 -11.00
C ASP A 37 8.00 -5.42 -11.06
N ASP A 38 8.47 -4.89 -9.93
CA ASP A 38 9.46 -3.81 -9.90
C ASP A 38 10.77 -4.14 -10.63
N ALA A 39 11.15 -5.42 -10.61
CA ALA A 39 12.35 -5.91 -11.31
C ALA A 39 12.13 -6.10 -12.82
N SER A 40 10.88 -6.13 -13.29
CA SER A 40 10.53 -6.55 -14.66
C SER A 40 9.72 -5.53 -15.45
N ALA A 41 8.97 -4.68 -14.76
CA ALA A 41 8.24 -3.55 -15.28
C ALA A 41 8.92 -2.27 -14.79
N ASN A 42 9.01 -1.26 -15.66
CA ASN A 42 9.56 0.06 -15.38
C ASN A 42 8.65 0.87 -14.41
N ARG A 43 8.21 0.26 -13.32
CA ARG A 43 7.42 0.88 -12.27
C ARG A 43 8.38 1.50 -11.25
N ASP A 44 7.95 2.64 -10.69
CA ASP A 44 8.67 3.26 -9.59
C ASP A 44 8.76 2.32 -8.40
N LYS A 45 9.99 2.20 -7.91
CA LYS A 45 10.35 1.36 -6.78
C LYS A 45 9.75 1.94 -5.50
N ILE A 46 9.19 1.05 -4.67
CA ILE A 46 8.61 1.44 -3.39
C ILE A 46 9.75 1.67 -2.38
N GLU A 47 10.46 2.78 -2.53
CA GLU A 47 11.61 3.15 -1.69
C GLU A 47 11.22 4.09 -0.56
N THR A 48 10.06 4.74 -0.66
CA THR A 48 9.58 5.70 0.34
C THR A 48 8.28 5.25 0.98
N TRP A 49 8.11 5.65 2.24
CA TRP A 49 6.89 5.39 3.00
C TRP A 49 5.64 5.98 2.34
N ASP A 50 5.78 7.12 1.67
CA ASP A 50 4.67 7.78 0.99
C ASP A 50 4.16 6.98 -0.22
N VAL A 51 5.08 6.48 -1.05
CA VAL A 51 4.75 5.62 -2.20
C VAL A 51 4.06 4.35 -1.73
N LEU A 52 4.57 3.71 -0.67
CA LEU A 52 3.94 2.52 -0.09
C LEU A 52 2.51 2.82 0.39
N LYS A 53 2.30 3.94 1.10
CA LYS A 53 0.97 4.36 1.55
C LYS A 53 0.04 4.58 0.36
N LYS A 54 0.49 5.24 -0.71
CA LYS A 54 -0.33 5.52 -1.89
C LYS A 54 -0.75 4.22 -2.59
N GLU A 55 0.18 3.32 -2.83
CA GLU A 55 -0.09 2.03 -3.48
C GLU A 55 -1.01 1.14 -2.65
N LEU A 56 -0.79 1.05 -1.33
CA LEU A 56 -1.68 0.32 -0.43
C LEU A 56 -3.09 0.92 -0.42
N LYS A 57 -3.21 2.25 -0.49
CA LYS A 57 -4.50 2.92 -0.61
C LYS A 57 -5.16 2.63 -1.97
N ASP A 58 -4.41 2.64 -3.06
CA ASP A 58 -4.97 2.36 -4.39
C ASP A 58 -5.49 0.92 -4.50
N GLN A 59 -4.77 -0.03 -3.90
CA GLN A 59 -5.09 -1.46 -3.98
C GLN A 59 -6.11 -1.94 -2.96
N PHE A 60 -6.02 -1.47 -1.71
CA PHE A 60 -6.83 -1.99 -0.60
C PHE A 60 -7.90 -1.02 -0.12
N LEU A 61 -7.82 0.26 -0.49
CA LEU A 61 -8.93 1.18 -0.24
C LEU A 61 -9.71 1.35 -1.54
N PRO A 62 -11.05 1.23 -1.50
CA PRO A 62 -11.87 1.56 -2.65
C PRO A 62 -11.86 3.08 -2.83
N CYS A 63 -10.82 3.61 -3.47
CA CYS A 63 -10.61 5.05 -3.60
C CYS A 63 -11.62 5.74 -4.55
N ASN A 64 -12.64 5.02 -5.05
CA ASN A 64 -13.75 5.66 -5.75
C ASN A 64 -15.05 4.82 -5.76
N THR A 65 -15.61 4.47 -4.60
CA THR A 65 -17.00 3.97 -4.49
C THR A 65 -18.06 5.03 -4.83
N SER A 66 -17.66 6.27 -5.12
CA SER A 66 -18.54 7.31 -5.67
C SER A 66 -19.32 6.82 -6.91
N TRP A 67 -18.73 5.94 -7.72
CA TRP A 67 -19.39 5.35 -8.89
C TRP A 67 -20.33 4.18 -8.53
N LEU A 68 -19.99 3.37 -7.52
CA LEU A 68 -20.83 2.26 -7.07
C LEU A 68 -22.07 2.74 -6.29
N ALA A 69 -21.99 3.87 -5.59
CA ALA A 69 -23.13 4.45 -4.88
C ALA A 69 -24.22 5.02 -5.81
N ARG A 70 -23.86 5.43 -7.05
CA ARG A 70 -24.84 5.94 -8.02
C ARG A 70 -25.61 4.83 -8.74
N ASN A 71 -25.02 3.65 -8.91
CA ASN A 71 -25.63 2.55 -9.69
C ASN A 71 -26.59 1.65 -8.88
N LEU A 72 -26.69 1.85 -7.56
CA LEU A 72 -27.62 1.11 -6.68
C LEU A 72 -28.85 1.95 -6.27
N SER A 73 -28.98 3.19 -6.76
CA SER A 73 -30.15 4.07 -6.57
C SER A 73 -30.97 4.24 -7.86
N GLY A 74 -30.76 3.39 -8.86
CA GLY A 74 -31.63 3.26 -10.03
C GLY A 74 -32.44 1.98 -9.91
N ASN A 75 -33.37 1.95 -8.95
CA ASN A 75 -34.48 1.01 -8.89
C ASN A 75 -35.62 1.58 -9.72
#